data_AF-A0A2E4R0S3-F1
#
_entry.id   AF-A0A2E4R0S3-F1
#
_cell.length_a   1.000
_cell.length_b   1.000
_cell.length_c   1.000
_cell.angle_alpha   90.00
_cell.angle_beta   90.00
_cell.angle_gamma   90.00
#
_symmetry.space_group_name_H-M   'P 1'
#
loop_
_entity.id
_entity.type
_entity.pdbx_description
1 polymer ?
#
loop_
_entity_poly.entity_id
_entity_poly.type
_entity_poly.pdbx_seq_one_letter_code
_entity_poly.pdbx_strand_id
1 'polypeptide(L)'
;MSQQFARFPSLSGKTVFMTGGASGIGAEIVKAFSGQGAKVGFLDIDQTRSAELAEMLGPDVAFEICDLRDITALKLALDALTDRIGSADVVVNNAARDDRHDWQDVTVE
;
A
#
# COMPACT_ATOMS: atom_id res chain seq x y z
N MET A 1 -26.89 2.13 -7.22
CA MET A 1 -26.41 2.75 -5.96
C MET A 1 -25.50 3.89 -6.36
N SER A 2 -25.86 5.16 -6.10
CA SER A 2 -24.89 6.25 -6.29
C SER A 2 -23.78 6.05 -5.26
N GLN A 3 -22.55 5.79 -5.71
CA GLN A 3 -21.40 5.63 -4.82
C GLN A 3 -20.97 7.00 -4.29
N GLN A 4 -21.76 7.57 -3.39
CA GLN A 4 -21.43 8.80 -2.71
C GLN A 4 -20.68 8.45 -1.43
N PHE A 5 -19.37 8.31 -1.54
CA PHE A 5 -18.49 8.16 -0.39
C PHE A 5 -18.26 9.50 0.30
N ALA A 6 -18.09 9.48 1.62
CA ALA A 6 -17.69 10.65 2.37
C ALA A 6 -16.36 11.21 1.83
N ARG A 7 -16.27 12.53 1.74
CA ARG A 7 -15.02 13.25 1.44
C ARG A 7 -14.45 13.82 2.72
N PHE A 8 -13.19 13.50 3.00
CA PHE A 8 -12.48 14.00 4.17
C PHE A 8 -11.44 15.03 3.72
N PRO A 9 -11.70 16.35 3.87
CA PRO A 9 -10.77 17.39 3.42
C PRO A 9 -9.37 17.27 4.01
N SER A 10 -9.24 16.71 5.21
CA SER A 10 -7.96 16.47 5.88
C SER A 10 -7.05 15.45 5.18
N LEU A 11 -7.58 14.63 4.27
CA LEU A 11 -6.83 13.64 3.51
C LEU A 11 -6.38 14.15 2.14
N SER A 12 -6.97 15.24 1.65
CA SER A 12 -6.61 15.78 0.35
C SER A 12 -5.17 16.28 0.36
N GLY A 13 -4.38 15.85 -0.62
CA GLY A 13 -2.97 16.19 -0.77
C GLY A 13 -2.03 15.53 0.22
N LYS A 14 -2.53 14.70 1.15
CA LYS A 14 -1.69 13.97 2.11
C LYS A 14 -0.91 12.87 1.42
N THR A 15 0.34 12.67 1.85
CA THR A 15 1.15 11.56 1.38
C THR A 15 1.00 10.37 2.31
N VAL A 16 0.48 9.27 1.77
CA VAL A 16 0.19 8.03 2.50
C VAL A 16 1.16 6.96 2.04
N PHE A 17 1.97 6.44 2.95
CA PHE A 17 2.81 5.27 2.68
C PHE A 17 2.17 4.02 3.27
N MET A 18 2.18 2.92 2.55
CA MET A 18 1.61 1.67 3.04
C MET A 18 2.29 0.42 2.53
N THR A 19 2.12 -0.68 3.28
CA THR A 19 2.65 -1.99 2.89
C THR A 19 1.54 -2.95 2.46
N GLY A 20 1.85 -3.85 1.53
CA GLY A 20 0.91 -4.85 1.01
C GLY A 20 -0.20 -4.24 0.16
N GLY A 21 0.13 -3.27 -0.69
CA GLY A 21 -0.86 -2.48 -1.44
C GLY A 21 -1.38 -3.11 -2.73
N ALA A 22 -0.79 -4.21 -3.22
CA ALA A 22 -1.09 -4.72 -4.56
C ALA A 22 -2.40 -5.52 -4.64
N SER A 23 -2.97 -5.98 -3.52
CA SER A 23 -4.16 -6.83 -3.56
C SER A 23 -5.03 -6.75 -2.30
N GLY A 24 -6.22 -7.37 -2.38
CA GLY A 24 -7.13 -7.53 -1.25
C GLY A 24 -7.48 -6.21 -0.57
N ILE A 25 -7.38 -6.20 0.77
CA ILE A 25 -7.65 -5.02 1.61
C ILE A 25 -6.69 -3.88 1.25
N GLY A 26 -5.42 -4.18 1.00
CA GLY A 26 -4.43 -3.15 0.69
C GLY A 26 -4.76 -2.39 -0.60
N ALA A 27 -5.14 -3.11 -1.66
CA ALA A 27 -5.55 -2.47 -2.91
C ALA A 27 -6.79 -1.57 -2.74
N GLU A 28 -7.76 -1.97 -1.93
CA GLU A 28 -8.93 -1.14 -1.63
C GLU A 28 -8.58 0.09 -0.78
N ILE A 29 -7.62 -0.03 0.14
CA ILE A 29 -7.09 1.13 0.88
C ILE A 29 -6.39 2.12 -0.06
N VAL A 30 -5.57 1.64 -1.00
CA VAL A 30 -4.91 2.48 -2.02
C VAL A 30 -5.97 3.24 -2.84
N LYS A 31 -6.97 2.52 -3.37
CA LYS A 31 -8.08 3.11 -4.14
C LYS A 31 -8.85 4.13 -3.31
N ALA A 32 -9.12 3.84 -2.04
CA ALA A 32 -9.85 4.73 -1.16
C ALA A 32 -9.08 6.03 -0.90
N PHE A 33 -7.80 5.96 -0.52
CA PHE A 33 -6.98 7.15 -0.28
C PHE A 33 -6.75 7.97 -1.55
N SER A 34 -6.40 7.32 -2.66
CA SER A 34 -6.28 7.97 -3.97
C SER A 34 -7.60 8.66 -4.35
N GLY A 35 -8.71 7.95 -4.15
CA GLY A 35 -10.04 8.49 -4.32
C GLY A 35 -10.26 9.77 -3.51
N GLN A 36 -9.78 9.86 -2.27
CA GLN A 36 -9.84 11.05 -1.41
C GLN A 36 -8.92 12.20 -1.84
N GLY A 37 -8.14 12.03 -2.91
CA GLY A 37 -7.17 13.01 -3.41
C GLY A 37 -5.85 13.01 -2.63
N ALA A 38 -5.53 11.91 -1.94
CA ALA A 38 -4.22 11.71 -1.34
C ALA A 38 -3.21 11.21 -2.39
N LYS A 39 -1.92 11.46 -2.14
CA LYS A 39 -0.82 10.81 -2.85
C LYS A 39 -0.50 9.51 -2.15
N VAL A 40 -0.47 8.39 -2.85
CA VAL A 40 -0.33 7.07 -2.23
C VAL A 40 0.94 6.38 -2.74
N GLY A 41 1.82 6.04 -1.81
CA GLY A 41 2.99 5.20 -2.05
C GLY A 41 2.76 3.85 -1.39
N PHE A 42 2.92 2.75 -2.13
CA PHE A 42 2.80 1.44 -1.52
C PHE A 42 3.96 0.49 -1.86
N LEU A 43 4.23 -0.41 -0.91
CA LEU A 43 5.23 -1.47 -1.04
C LEU A 43 4.53 -2.81 -1.21
N ASP A 44 4.98 -3.62 -2.14
CA ASP A 44 4.51 -5.00 -2.31
C ASP A 44 5.57 -5.87 -2.99
N ILE A 45 5.40 -7.18 -2.97
CA ILE A 45 6.24 -8.13 -3.70
C ILE A 45 5.68 -8.47 -5.10
N ASP A 46 4.38 -8.24 -5.33
CA ASP A 46 3.71 -8.54 -6.60
C ASP A 46 3.83 -7.37 -7.58
N GLN A 47 4.80 -7.47 -8.51
CA GLN A 47 5.06 -6.42 -9.49
C GLN A 47 3.90 -6.18 -10.46
N THR A 48 3.28 -7.25 -10.96
CA THR A 48 2.26 -7.14 -11.99
C THR A 48 1.03 -6.42 -11.45
N ARG A 49 0.51 -6.86 -10.30
CA ARG A 49 -0.66 -6.22 -9.69
C ARG A 49 -0.38 -4.80 -9.22
N SER A 50 0.85 -4.53 -8.74
CA SER A 50 1.25 -3.18 -8.34
C SER A 50 1.23 -2.22 -9.53
N ALA A 51 1.79 -2.65 -10.67
CA ALA A 51 1.81 -1.85 -11.89
C ALA A 51 0.40 -1.59 -12.42
N GLU A 52 -0.44 -2.63 -12.51
CA GLU A 52 -1.84 -2.52 -12.94
C GLU A 52 -2.63 -1.53 -12.07
N LEU A 53 -2.45 -1.59 -10.75
CA LEU A 53 -3.15 -0.71 -9.81
C LEU A 53 -2.70 0.75 -9.94
N ALA A 54 -1.38 0.99 -10.04
CA ALA A 54 -0.84 2.33 -10.20
C ALA A 54 -1.25 2.96 -11.54
N GLU A 55 -1.20 2.19 -12.65
CA GLU A 55 -1.66 2.64 -13.95
C GLU A 55 -3.15 3.00 -13.95
N MET A 56 -3.98 2.18 -13.29
CA MET A 56 -5.42 2.42 -13.17
C MET A 56 -5.76 3.70 -12.40
N LEU A 57 -5.00 4.02 -11.35
CA LEU A 57 -5.31 5.14 -10.45
C LEU A 57 -4.62 6.45 -10.84
N GLY A 58 -3.57 6.39 -11.66
CA GLY A 58 -2.90 7.55 -12.22
C GLY A 58 -1.73 8.07 -11.37
N PRO A 59 -1.25 9.29 -11.67
CA PRO A 59 0.10 9.74 -11.33
C PRO A 59 0.37 9.98 -9.85
N ASP A 60 -0.69 10.17 -9.04
CA ASP A 60 -0.55 10.36 -7.59
C ASP A 60 -0.42 9.03 -6.83
N VAL A 61 -0.42 7.89 -7.54
CA VAL A 61 -0.18 6.57 -6.98
C VAL A 61 1.14 6.01 -7.49
N ALA A 62 2.06 5.72 -6.58
CA ALA A 62 3.36 5.14 -6.87
C ALA A 62 3.57 3.85 -6.05
N PHE A 63 4.44 2.97 -6.54
CA PHE A 63 4.79 1.75 -5.82
C PHE A 63 6.27 1.44 -5.90
N GLU A 64 6.76 0.63 -4.96
CA GLU A 64 8.06 -0.01 -5.03
C GLU A 64 7.95 -1.49 -4.71
N ILE A 65 8.81 -2.28 -5.36
CA ILE A 65 8.89 -3.72 -5.11
C ILE A 65 9.83 -3.96 -3.95
N CYS A 66 9.30 -4.52 -2.87
CA CYS A 66 10.06 -4.70 -1.64
C CYS A 66 9.56 -5.91 -0.84
N ASP A 67 10.49 -6.82 -0.52
CA ASP A 67 10.31 -7.75 0.59
C ASP A 67 10.62 -7.01 1.89
N LEU A 68 9.62 -6.85 2.76
CA LEU A 68 9.76 -6.11 4.02
C LEU A 68 10.73 -6.74 5.02
N ARG A 69 11.12 -8.00 4.80
CA ARG A 69 12.14 -8.68 5.62
C ARG A 69 13.55 -8.15 5.33
N ASP A 70 13.76 -7.51 4.18
CA ASP A 70 15.01 -6.82 3.85
C ASP A 70 14.91 -5.35 4.23
N ILE A 71 15.49 -5.01 5.39
CA ILE A 71 15.49 -3.65 5.92
C ILE A 71 16.26 -2.67 5.04
N THR A 72 17.27 -3.13 4.30
CA THR A 72 18.05 -2.25 3.41
C THR A 72 17.22 -1.90 2.18
N ALA A 73 16.62 -2.91 1.55
CA ALA A 73 15.71 -2.71 0.43
C ALA A 73 14.51 -1.83 0.82
N LEU A 74 13.94 -2.06 2.01
CA LEU A 74 12.84 -1.26 2.55
C LEU A 74 13.19 0.23 2.64
N LYS A 75 14.38 0.57 3.16
CA LYS A 75 14.81 1.97 3.24
C LYS A 75 14.95 2.61 1.85
N LEU A 76 15.60 1.92 0.93
CA LEU A 76 15.77 2.41 -0.45
C LEU A 76 14.43 2.61 -1.16
N ALA A 77 13.49 1.70 -0.96
CA ALA A 77 12.15 1.81 -1.52
C ALA A 77 11.36 3.00 -0.96
N LEU A 78 11.46 3.24 0.36
CA LEU A 78 10.84 4.39 1.01
C LEU A 78 11.48 5.71 0.57
N ASP A 79 12.79 5.75 0.37
CA ASP A 79 13.50 6.92 -0.17
C ASP A 79 13.02 7.21 -1.61
N ALA A 80 12.93 6.19 -2.46
CA ALA A 80 12.42 6.32 -3.83
C ALA A 80 10.95 6.82 -3.87
N LEU A 81 10.09 6.34 -2.96
CA LEU A 81 8.74 6.86 -2.82
C LEU A 81 8.74 8.32 -2.33
N THR A 82 9.60 8.64 -1.37
CA THR A 82 9.74 9.99 -0.83
C THR A 82 10.14 10.98 -1.91
N ASP A 83 11.07 10.61 -2.79
CA ASP A 83 11.49 11.45 -3.91
C ASP A 83 10.36 11.69 -4.93
N ARG A 84 9.46 10.71 -5.13
CA ARG A 84 8.37 10.81 -6.11
C ARG A 84 7.15 11.57 -5.61
N ILE A 85 6.72 11.29 -4.38
CA ILE A 85 5.42 11.76 -3.88
C ILE A 85 5.52 12.57 -2.57
N GLY A 86 6.73 12.78 -2.06
CA GLY A 86 7.01 13.51 -0.82
C GLY A 86 7.07 12.62 0.41
N SER A 87 7.43 13.21 1.55
CA SER A 87 7.51 12.49 2.84
C SER A 87 6.13 12.05 3.33
N ALA A 88 6.08 10.91 4.02
CA ALA A 88 4.83 10.38 4.56
C ALA A 88 4.22 11.27 5.65
N ASP A 89 2.95 11.65 5.49
CA ASP A 89 2.09 12.15 6.56
C ASP A 89 1.43 11.00 7.34
N VAL A 90 1.14 9.89 6.63
CA VAL A 90 0.41 8.74 7.15
C VAL A 90 1.16 7.47 6.78
N VAL A 91 1.25 6.53 7.72
CA VAL A 91 1.79 5.18 7.48
C VAL A 91 0.74 4.13 7.80
N VAL A 92 0.48 3.23 6.86
CA VAL A 92 -0.43 2.09 7.03
C VAL A 92 0.33 0.78 6.88
N ASN A 93 0.61 0.13 8.01
CA ASN A 93 1.24 -1.19 8.04
C ASN A 93 0.18 -2.27 7.81
N ASN A 94 0.01 -2.69 6.56
CA ASN A 94 -1.06 -3.62 6.16
C ASN A 94 -0.54 -4.96 5.63
N ALA A 95 0.71 -5.04 5.13
CA ALA A 95 1.26 -6.29 4.63
C ALA A 95 1.20 -7.40 5.69
N ALA A 96 0.62 -8.53 5.29
CA ALA A 96 0.55 -9.74 6.10
C ALA A 96 0.65 -10.96 5.19
N ARG A 97 1.24 -12.03 5.72
CA ARG A 97 1.23 -13.35 5.11
C ARG A 97 0.80 -14.33 6.19
N ASP A 98 -0.43 -14.78 6.08
CA ASP A 98 -1.02 -15.77 6.97
C ASP A 98 -0.88 -17.14 6.30
N ASP A 99 0.18 -17.87 6.69
CA ASP A 99 0.31 -19.26 6.30
C ASP A 99 -0.72 -20.04 7.14
N ARG A 100 -1.79 -20.50 6.49
CA ARG A 100 -2.84 -21.27 7.14
C ARG A 100 -2.37 -22.69 7.34
N HIS A 101 -2.35 -23.11 8.59
CA HIS A 101 -2.04 -24.49 8.99
C HIS A 101 -3.33 -25.15 9.49
N ASP A 102 -3.50 -26.46 9.26
CA ASP A 102 -4.55 -27.20 9.94
C ASP A 102 -4.27 -27.14 11.45
N TRP A 103 -5.31 -27.02 12.27
CA TRP A 103 -5.14 -27.00 13.72
C TRP A 103 -4.51 -28.30 14.23
N GLN A 104 -4.63 -29.41 13.48
CA GLN A 104 -3.98 -30.69 13.76
C GLN A 104 -2.47 -30.67 13.53
N ASP A 105 -1.98 -29.75 12.67
CA ASP A 105 -0.56 -29.63 12.33
C ASP A 105 0.19 -28.69 13.28
N VAL A 106 -0.50 -28.10 14.26
CA VAL A 106 0.08 -27.20 15.27
C VAL A 106 0.68 -28.02 16.41
N THR A 107 2.02 -28.00 16.51
CA THR A 107 2.75 -28.57 17.66
C THR A 107 2.83 -27.56 18.82
N VAL A 108 3.13 -28.04 20.03
CA VAL A 108 3.32 -27.18 21.22
C VAL A 108 4.63 -26.38 21.15
N GLU A 109 5.57 -26.88 20.36
CA GLU A 109 6.84 -26.26 19.96
C GLU A 109 6.64 -25.32 18.78
#